data_AF-A0A3A5MIL5-F1
#
_entry.id   AF-A0A3A5MIL5-F1
#
_cell.length_a   1.000
_cell.length_b   1.000
_cell.length_c   1.000
_cell.angle_alpha   90.00
_cell.angle_beta   90.00
_cell.angle_gamma   90.00
#
_symmetry.space_group_name_H-M   'P 1'
#
loop_
_entity.id
_entity.type
_entity.pdbx_description
1 polymer ?
#
loop_
_entity_poly.entity_id
_entity_poly.type
_entity_poly.pdbx_seq_one_letter_code
_entity_poly.pdbx_strand_id
1 'polypeptide(L)'
;MKPRRALALAGFATVCAVVLSGCSVDTLIWGNDGAQVIQTTENLIKDLASGGTSDLVCEDAEADLGTAKDWEGRSAGEPERFFADYWDEQVPLDPQWNINLEGLPEGATPDDKHPGYVFYRETDDGLCVIDVAWSTLIG
;
A
#
# COMPACT_ATOMS: atom_id res chain seq x y z
N MET A 1 -24.48 -50.16 17.24
CA MET A 1 -23.76 -49.31 18.21
C MET A 1 -23.21 -48.09 17.48
N LYS A 2 -23.38 -46.89 18.07
CA LYS A 2 -23.03 -45.56 17.52
C LYS A 2 -21.51 -45.37 17.32
N PRO A 3 -21.08 -44.44 16.45
CA PRO A 3 -19.69 -44.32 15.99
C PRO A 3 -18.81 -43.61 17.03
N ARG A 4 -17.55 -44.04 17.17
CA ARG A 4 -16.52 -43.29 17.89
C ARG A 4 -15.73 -42.45 16.89
N ARG A 5 -16.02 -41.15 16.86
CA ARG A 5 -15.19 -40.13 16.24
C ARG A 5 -13.93 -39.94 17.10
N ALA A 6 -12.75 -40.04 16.50
CA ALA A 6 -11.52 -39.56 17.10
C ALA A 6 -11.09 -38.31 16.31
N LEU A 7 -11.30 -37.13 16.90
CA LEU A 7 -10.66 -35.90 16.45
C LEU A 7 -9.21 -35.94 16.94
N ALA A 8 -8.25 -35.98 16.01
CA ALA A 8 -6.86 -35.66 16.31
C ALA A 8 -6.71 -34.13 16.30
N LEU A 9 -6.46 -33.55 17.47
CA LEU A 9 -6.08 -32.15 17.62
C LEU A 9 -4.64 -31.98 17.11
N ALA A 10 -4.48 -31.37 15.93
CA ALA A 10 -3.21 -30.84 15.48
C ALA A 10 -2.95 -29.51 16.20
N GLY A 11 -1.99 -29.51 17.13
CA GLY A 11 -1.53 -28.29 17.79
C GLY A 11 -0.71 -27.45 16.81
N PHE A 12 -1.23 -26.29 16.43
CA PHE A 12 -0.45 -25.28 15.72
C PHE A 12 0.43 -24.56 16.75
N ALA A 13 1.74 -24.75 16.63
CA ALA A 13 2.72 -23.96 17.36
C ALA A 13 2.86 -22.60 16.65
N THR A 14 2.21 -21.57 17.19
CA THR A 14 2.40 -20.19 16.74
C THR A 14 3.79 -19.73 17.15
N VAL A 15 4.72 -19.66 16.19
CA VAL A 15 6.02 -19.03 16.38
C VAL A 15 5.81 -17.53 16.25
N CYS A 16 5.68 -16.82 17.37
CA CYS A 16 5.75 -15.36 17.40
C CYS A 16 7.21 -14.94 17.16
N ALA A 17 7.57 -14.71 15.91
CA ALA A 17 8.80 -13.99 15.58
C ALA A 17 8.58 -12.50 15.88
N VAL A 18 8.86 -12.09 17.12
CA VAL A 18 8.93 -10.67 17.47
C VAL A 18 10.23 -10.13 16.89
N VAL A 19 10.18 -9.61 15.66
CA VAL A 19 11.29 -8.85 15.08
C VAL A 19 11.27 -7.49 15.75
N LEU A 20 12.22 -7.23 16.65
CA LEU A 20 12.47 -5.90 17.20
C LEU A 20 13.08 -5.03 16.09
N SER A 21 12.23 -4.46 15.24
CA SER A 21 12.59 -3.29 14.45
C SER A 21 12.89 -2.16 15.44
N GLY A 22 14.15 -1.75 15.53
CA GLY A 22 14.48 -0.50 16.23
C GLY A 22 13.55 0.60 15.72
N CYS A 23 12.98 1.40 16.62
CA CYS A 23 11.97 2.40 16.30
C CYS A 23 12.34 3.11 14.99
N SER A 24 11.61 2.85 13.90
CA SER A 24 11.90 3.54 12.65
C SER A 24 11.67 5.03 12.89
N VAL A 25 12.39 5.88 12.16
CA VAL A 25 12.14 7.32 12.20
C VAL A 25 10.69 7.61 11.84
N ASP A 26 10.11 6.83 10.93
CA ASP A 26 8.69 6.93 10.56
C ASP A 26 7.77 6.62 11.72
N THR A 27 8.08 5.63 12.55
CA THR A 27 7.28 5.32 13.75
C THR A 27 7.30 6.49 14.74
N LEU A 28 8.42 7.20 14.84
CA LEU A 28 8.57 8.36 15.72
C LEU A 28 7.77 9.57 15.20
N ILE A 29 7.72 9.78 13.88
CA ILE A 29 7.06 10.94 13.25
C ILE A 29 5.56 10.69 13.04
N TRP A 30 5.21 9.51 12.51
CA TRP A 30 3.88 9.18 12.00
C TRP A 30 3.12 8.17 12.87
N GLY A 31 3.73 7.67 13.94
CA GLY A 31 3.17 6.57 14.74
C GLY A 31 3.23 5.24 14.00
N ASN A 32 2.73 4.18 14.66
CA ASN A 32 2.78 2.82 14.10
C ASN A 32 1.97 2.69 12.80
N ASP A 33 0.74 3.22 12.77
CA ASP A 33 -0.14 3.08 11.61
C ASP A 33 0.42 3.82 10.39
N GLY A 34 0.87 5.07 10.57
CA GLY A 34 1.48 5.83 9.48
C GLY A 34 2.77 5.18 8.96
N ALA A 35 3.60 4.66 9.87
CA ALA A 35 4.78 3.89 9.48
C ALA A 35 4.44 2.62 8.68
N GLN A 36 3.32 1.96 8.98
CA GLN A 36 2.83 0.82 8.20
C GLN A 36 2.39 1.24 6.79
N VAL A 37 1.72 2.39 6.63
CA VAL A 37 1.35 2.93 5.31
C VAL A 37 2.61 3.21 4.48
N ILE A 38 3.62 3.87 5.07
CA ILE A 38 4.90 4.15 4.40
C ILE A 38 5.56 2.83 3.97
N GLN A 39 5.71 1.88 4.88
CA GLN A 39 6.37 0.59 4.59
C GLN A 39 5.62 -0.20 3.50
N THR A 40 4.29 -0.21 3.53
CA THR A 40 3.46 -0.87 2.52
C THR A 40 3.66 -0.21 1.16
N THR A 41 3.74 1.11 1.13
CA THR A 41 3.96 1.89 -0.10
C THR A 41 5.34 1.66 -0.69
N GLU A 42 6.39 1.57 0.14
CA GLU A 42 7.74 1.23 -0.33
C GLU A 42 7.79 -0.18 -0.95
N ASN A 43 7.06 -1.14 -0.37
CA ASN A 43 6.95 -2.48 -0.95
C ASN A 43 6.18 -2.46 -2.28
N LEU A 44 5.08 -1.70 -2.36
CA LEU A 44 4.32 -1.51 -3.60
C LEU A 44 5.20 -0.92 -4.71
N ILE A 45 5.92 0.17 -4.41
CA ILE A 45 6.83 0.83 -5.37
C ILE A 45 7.86 -0.18 -5.89
N LYS A 46 8.46 -0.96 -5.00
CA LYS A 46 9.46 -1.97 -5.36
C LYS A 46 8.87 -3.05 -6.26
N ASP A 47 7.69 -3.57 -5.94
CA ASP A 47 7.02 -4.59 -6.73
C ASP A 47 6.71 -4.05 -8.14
N LEU A 48 6.07 -2.88 -8.21
CA LEU A 48 5.64 -2.27 -9.47
C LEU A 48 6.83 -1.84 -10.34
N ALA A 49 7.88 -1.28 -9.76
CA ALA A 49 9.10 -0.96 -10.50
C ALA A 49 9.82 -2.21 -11.05
N SER A 50 9.68 -3.37 -10.41
CA SER A 50 10.36 -4.60 -10.84
C SER A 50 9.58 -5.45 -11.86
N GLY A 51 8.24 -5.42 -11.78
CA GLY A 51 7.39 -6.34 -12.53
C GLY A 51 6.06 -5.77 -13.01
N GLY A 52 5.72 -4.53 -12.67
CA GLY A 52 4.44 -3.89 -13.04
C GLY A 52 3.21 -4.48 -12.36
N THR A 53 3.39 -5.37 -11.37
CA THR A 53 2.31 -6.02 -10.61
C THR A 53 2.67 -6.11 -9.13
N SER A 54 1.69 -6.10 -8.24
CA SER A 54 1.89 -6.34 -6.81
C SER A 54 0.71 -7.12 -6.22
N ASP A 55 1.01 -8.03 -5.28
CA ASP A 55 0.00 -8.77 -4.52
C ASP A 55 -0.66 -7.89 -3.43
N LEU A 56 -0.24 -6.62 -3.30
CA LEU A 56 -0.81 -5.65 -2.37
C LEU A 56 -2.12 -5.02 -2.88
N VAL A 57 -2.50 -5.24 -4.14
CA VAL A 57 -3.75 -4.71 -4.70
C VAL A 57 -4.93 -5.50 -4.14
N CYS A 58 -5.98 -4.81 -3.69
CA CYS A 58 -7.18 -5.50 -3.19
C CYS A 58 -7.81 -6.36 -4.29
N GLU A 59 -8.36 -7.52 -3.94
CA GLU A 59 -8.93 -8.47 -4.92
C GLU A 59 -10.04 -7.87 -5.79
N ASP A 60 -10.79 -6.91 -5.24
CA ASP A 60 -11.89 -6.20 -5.90
C ASP A 60 -11.48 -4.87 -6.56
N ALA A 61 -10.21 -4.48 -6.48
CA ALA A 61 -9.74 -3.21 -7.02
C ALA A 61 -9.39 -3.31 -8.51
N GLU A 62 -9.80 -2.29 -9.27
CA GLU A 62 -9.48 -2.11 -10.70
C GLU A 62 -8.47 -0.97 -10.91
N ALA A 63 -7.54 -0.78 -9.97
CA ALA A 63 -6.58 0.33 -9.98
C ALA A 63 -5.69 0.32 -11.24
N ASP A 64 -5.52 1.48 -11.88
CA ASP A 64 -4.54 1.66 -12.95
C ASP A 64 -3.14 1.86 -12.34
N LEU A 65 -2.32 0.81 -12.38
CA LEU A 65 -0.96 0.82 -11.88
C LEU A 65 0.05 1.32 -12.92
N GLY A 66 -0.36 1.57 -14.16
CA GLY A 66 0.55 2.00 -15.23
C GLY A 66 1.65 0.97 -15.53
N THR A 67 2.87 1.45 -15.73
CA THR A 67 4.03 0.63 -16.11
C THR A 67 5.14 0.72 -15.07
N ALA A 68 6.07 -0.25 -15.09
CA ALA A 68 7.20 -0.26 -14.16
C ALA A 68 7.99 1.05 -14.13
N LYS A 69 8.16 1.70 -15.29
CA LYS A 69 8.89 2.97 -15.41
C LYS A 69 8.23 4.10 -14.61
N ASP A 70 6.91 4.08 -14.45
CA ASP A 70 6.17 5.12 -13.71
C ASP A 70 6.47 5.08 -12.19
N TRP A 71 7.01 3.95 -11.70
CA TRP A 71 7.37 3.70 -10.31
C TRP A 71 8.87 3.76 -10.03
N GLU A 72 9.71 3.67 -11.07
CA GLU A 72 11.16 3.80 -10.94
C GLU A 72 11.55 5.18 -10.37
N GLY A 73 12.38 5.17 -9.32
CA GLY A 73 12.84 6.41 -8.68
C GLY A 73 11.80 7.09 -7.77
N ARG A 74 10.64 6.45 -7.53
CA ARG A 74 9.66 6.91 -6.54
C ARG A 74 10.00 6.44 -5.14
N SER A 75 9.49 7.16 -4.15
CA SER A 75 9.49 6.78 -2.74
C SER A 75 8.17 7.15 -2.08
N ALA A 76 7.87 6.51 -0.96
CA ALA A 76 6.72 6.85 -0.14
C ALA A 76 6.94 8.22 0.52
N GLY A 77 5.92 9.06 0.50
CA GLY A 77 5.91 10.37 1.16
C GLY A 77 5.23 10.32 2.52
N GLU A 78 4.30 11.25 2.72
CA GLU A 78 3.62 11.50 3.98
C GLU A 78 2.26 10.77 4.02
N PRO A 79 2.06 9.86 4.99
CA PRO A 79 0.79 9.15 5.15
C PRO A 79 -0.26 10.03 5.81
N GLU A 80 -1.49 9.97 5.29
CA GLU A 80 -2.64 10.72 5.79
C GLU A 80 -3.85 9.82 5.97
N ARG A 81 -4.60 10.06 7.05
CA ARG A 81 -5.95 9.49 7.17
C ARG A 81 -6.82 10.10 6.08
N PHE A 82 -7.58 9.25 5.40
CA PHE A 82 -8.39 9.68 4.28
C PHE A 82 -9.36 10.80 4.69
N PHE A 83 -9.42 11.84 3.86
CA PHE A 83 -10.33 12.97 4.04
C PHE A 83 -11.12 13.22 2.75
N ALA A 84 -12.43 12.95 2.81
CA ALA A 84 -13.31 12.93 1.65
C ALA A 84 -13.34 14.24 0.86
N ASP A 85 -13.25 15.39 1.54
CA ASP A 85 -13.37 16.72 0.89
C ASP A 85 -12.24 17.02 -0.13
N TYR A 86 -11.16 16.22 -0.15
CA TYR A 86 -10.08 16.36 -1.13
C TYR A 86 -10.12 15.34 -2.27
N TRP A 87 -10.93 14.28 -2.13
CA TRP A 87 -10.80 13.06 -2.95
C TRP A 87 -12.16 12.48 -3.30
N ASP A 88 -13.04 13.30 -3.90
CA ASP A 88 -14.42 12.91 -4.26
C ASP A 88 -14.48 11.62 -5.09
N GLU A 89 -13.51 11.41 -5.99
CA GLU A 89 -13.44 10.22 -6.86
C GLU A 89 -13.13 8.93 -6.08
N GLN A 90 -12.39 9.04 -4.98
CA GLN A 90 -11.98 7.89 -4.16
C GLN A 90 -12.98 7.56 -3.05
N VAL A 91 -13.90 8.47 -2.71
CA VAL A 91 -14.94 8.23 -1.68
C VAL A 91 -15.70 6.91 -1.90
N PRO A 92 -16.17 6.56 -3.11
CA PRO A 92 -16.90 5.31 -3.33
C PRO A 92 -16.07 4.05 -3.10
N LEU A 93 -14.74 4.15 -3.06
CA LEU A 93 -13.82 3.04 -2.86
C LEU A 93 -13.58 2.72 -1.38
N ASP A 94 -14.11 3.57 -0.48
CA ASP A 94 -13.98 3.47 0.98
C ASP A 94 -12.53 3.36 1.49
N PRO A 95 -11.64 4.32 1.16
CA PRO A 95 -10.28 4.38 1.70
C PRO A 95 -10.25 4.78 3.18
N GLN A 96 -9.27 4.23 3.90
CA GLN A 96 -8.92 4.68 5.25
C GLN A 96 -7.65 5.54 5.25
N TRP A 97 -6.80 5.38 4.24
CA TRP A 97 -5.53 6.08 4.13
C TRP A 97 -5.23 6.51 2.69
N ASN A 98 -4.51 7.61 2.55
CA ASN A 98 -3.80 8.01 1.35
C ASN A 98 -2.36 8.42 1.68
N ILE A 99 -1.47 8.35 0.69
CA ILE A 99 -0.08 8.78 0.83
C ILE A 99 0.40 9.35 -0.50
N ASN A 100 1.13 10.46 -0.47
CA ASN A 100 1.75 11.02 -1.67
C ASN A 100 2.99 10.21 -2.07
N LEU A 101 3.30 10.20 -3.36
CA LEU A 101 4.53 9.63 -3.90
C LEU A 101 5.54 10.74 -4.20
N GLU A 102 6.73 10.59 -3.63
CA GLU A 102 7.86 11.50 -3.83
C GLU A 102 8.79 11.04 -4.96
N GLY A 103 9.67 11.94 -5.40
CA GLY A 103 10.52 11.74 -6.57
C GLY A 103 9.80 12.01 -7.89
N LEU A 104 10.47 11.71 -9.00
CA LEU A 104 9.87 11.69 -10.34
C LEU A 104 10.47 10.51 -11.10
N PRO A 105 9.71 9.90 -12.04
CA PRO A 105 10.26 8.91 -12.96
C PRO A 105 11.51 9.45 -13.68
N GLU A 106 12.50 8.59 -13.90
CA GLU A 106 13.71 9.00 -14.61
C GLU A 106 13.39 9.49 -16.03
N GLY A 107 13.81 10.72 -16.32
CA GLY A 107 13.58 11.37 -17.61
C GLY A 107 12.15 11.87 -17.83
N ALA A 108 11.36 12.05 -16.76
CA ALA A 108 10.06 12.70 -16.84
C ALA A 108 10.17 14.11 -17.46
N THR A 109 9.20 14.46 -18.30
CA THR A 109 9.09 15.73 -19.02
C THR A 109 7.74 16.39 -18.71
N PRO A 110 7.62 17.72 -18.89
CA PRO A 110 6.33 18.39 -18.73
C PRO A 110 5.22 17.71 -19.52
N ASP A 111 4.02 17.70 -18.95
CA ASP A 111 2.81 17.02 -19.44
C ASP A 111 2.81 15.48 -19.28
N ASP A 112 3.90 14.85 -18.82
CA ASP A 112 3.89 13.43 -18.48
C ASP A 112 2.97 13.15 -17.29
N LYS A 113 2.23 12.05 -17.36
CA LYS A 113 1.46 11.51 -16.24
C LYS A 113 2.35 10.66 -15.35
N HIS A 114 2.16 10.76 -14.05
CA HIS A 114 2.88 9.95 -13.06
C HIS A 114 1.98 9.65 -11.85
N PRO A 115 2.19 8.53 -11.14
CA PRO A 115 1.36 8.18 -9.98
C PRO A 115 1.61 9.20 -8.87
N GLY A 116 0.59 9.91 -8.41
CA GLY A 116 0.72 11.00 -7.44
C GLY A 116 0.43 10.56 -6.00
N TYR A 117 -0.64 9.80 -5.82
CA TYR A 117 -1.08 9.30 -4.51
C TYR A 117 -1.52 7.85 -4.62
N VAL A 118 -1.34 7.10 -3.55
CA VAL A 118 -1.86 5.74 -3.40
C VAL A 118 -2.90 5.72 -2.29
N PHE A 119 -4.01 5.01 -2.52
CA PHE A 119 -5.12 4.88 -1.58
C PHE A 119 -5.21 3.46 -1.07
N TYR A 120 -5.51 3.32 0.22
CA TYR A 120 -5.55 2.02 0.89
C TYR A 120 -6.85 1.77 1.63
N ARG A 121 -7.27 0.51 1.60
CA ARG A 121 -8.25 -0.05 2.53
C ARG A 121 -7.53 -0.85 3.62
N GLU A 122 -8.02 -0.76 4.85
CA GLU A 122 -7.61 -1.64 5.94
C GLU A 122 -8.33 -3.01 5.81
N THR A 123 -7.59 -4.09 6.00
CA THR A 123 -8.07 -5.48 6.00
C THR A 123 -7.57 -6.20 7.25
N ASP A 124 -8.07 -7.42 7.48
CA ASP A 124 -7.60 -8.27 8.58
C ASP A 124 -6.10 -8.61 8.47
N ASP A 125 -5.54 -8.59 7.24
CA ASP A 125 -4.15 -8.93 6.94
C ASP A 125 -3.24 -7.70 6.81
N GLY A 126 -3.78 -6.48 6.86
CA GLY A 126 -3.02 -5.23 6.78
C GLY A 126 -3.66 -4.21 5.85
N LEU A 127 -2.87 -3.60 4.97
CA LEU A 127 -3.34 -2.61 3.99
C LEU A 127 -3.35 -3.24 2.60
N CYS A 128 -4.37 -2.96 1.80
CA CYS A 128 -4.36 -3.25 0.37
C CYS A 128 -4.66 -1.99 -0.46
N VAL A 129 -4.04 -1.91 -1.64
CA VAL A 129 -4.17 -0.78 -2.57
C VAL A 129 -5.52 -0.88 -3.27
N ILE A 130 -6.31 0.19 -3.18
CA ILE A 130 -7.60 0.29 -3.88
C ILE A 130 -7.55 1.17 -5.12
N ASP A 131 -6.65 2.16 -5.14
CA ASP A 131 -6.54 3.11 -6.26
C ASP A 131 -5.19 3.85 -6.25
N VAL A 132 -4.85 4.42 -7.41
CA VAL A 132 -3.72 5.32 -7.61
C VAL A 132 -4.24 6.58 -8.31
N ALA A 133 -4.15 7.74 -7.65
CA ALA A 133 -4.45 9.00 -8.31
C ALA A 133 -3.24 9.47 -9.11
N TRP A 134 -3.43 9.70 -10.41
CA TRP A 134 -2.39 10.15 -11.33
C TRP A 134 -2.34 11.66 -11.42
N SER A 135 -1.12 12.20 -11.39
CA SER A 135 -0.83 13.63 -11.55
C SER A 135 -0.18 13.88 -12.92
N THR A 136 -0.32 15.11 -13.41
CA THR A 136 0.42 15.59 -14.59
C THR A 136 1.58 16.47 -14.13
N LEU A 137 2.78 16.23 -14.64
CA LEU A 137 3.94 17.06 -14.36
C LEU A 137 3.78 18.43 -15.04
N ILE A 138 3.75 19.50 -14.24
CA ILE A 138 3.67 20.88 -14.72
C ILE A 138 5.09 21.42 -14.94
N GLY A 139 5.34 22.04 -16.10
CA GLY A 139 6.62 22.68 -16.47
C GLY A 139 6.70 24.17 -16.18
#